data_AF-A0A0B8WJP8-F1
#
_entry.id   AF-A0A0B8WJP8-F1
#
_cell.length_a   1.000
_cell.length_b   1.000
_cell.length_c   1.000
_cell.angle_alpha   90.00
_cell.angle_beta   90.00
_cell.angle_gamma   90.00
#
_symmetry.space_group_name_H-M   'P 1'
#
loop_
_entity.id
_entity.type
_entity.pdbx_description
1 polymer ?
#
loop_
_entity_poly.entity_id
_entity_poly.type
_entity_poly.pdbx_seq_one_letter_code
_entity_poly.pdbx_strand_id
1 'polypeptide(L)' 'MKKLKIEKVREILGKRIRKKRRELDITQNELGKRIGCVTSFICEMEKGRRSMSTENLYKLECVLGPLWGNYDPEA' A
#
# COMPACT_ATOMS: atom_id res chain seq x y z
N MET A 1 9.78 3.51 -22.15
CA MET A 1 8.99 2.28 -21.92
C MET A 1 9.03 1.73 -20.49
N LYS A 2 10.19 1.49 -19.83
CA LYS A 2 10.25 0.90 -18.47
C LYS A 2 9.61 1.75 -17.36
N LYS A 3 9.82 3.07 -17.38
CA LYS A 3 9.25 4.02 -16.41
C LYS A 3 7.71 3.97 -16.35
N LEU A 4 7.07 3.93 -17.51
CA LEU A 4 5.61 3.84 -17.64
C LEU A 4 5.04 2.56 -17.00
N LYS A 5 5.76 1.43 -17.09
CA LYS A 5 5.34 0.17 -16.46
C LYS A 5 5.36 0.26 -14.93
N ILE A 6 6.38 0.88 -14.33
CA ILE A 6 6.51 1.03 -12.88
C ILE A 6 5.43 1.98 -12.33
N GLU A 7 5.17 3.09 -13.00
CA GLU A 7 4.09 4.01 -12.62
C GLU A 7 2.73 3.31 -12.62
N LYS A 8 2.48 2.44 -13.61
CA LYS A 8 1.24 1.66 -13.67
C LYS A 8 1.13 0.66 -12.51
N VAL A 9 2.21 -0.04 -12.16
CA VAL A 9 2.25 -0.95 -11.00
C VAL A 9 1.93 -0.19 -9.71
N ARG A 10 2.51 1.01 -9.53
CA ARG A 10 2.26 1.85 -8.35
C ARG A 10 0.81 2.31 -8.26
N GLU A 11 0.19 2.68 -9.39
CA GLU A 11 -1.23 3.04 -9.44
C GLU A 11 -2.13 1.87 -9.01
N ILE A 12 -1.86 0.66 -9.54
CA ILE A 12 -2.61 -0.55 -9.19
C ILE A 12 -2.47 -0.87 -7.71
N LEU A 13 -1.25 -0.82 -7.19
CA LEU A 13 -0.97 -1.11 -5.79
C LEU A 13 -1.63 -0.09 -4.85
N GLY A 14 -1.56 1.21 -5.17
CA GLY A 14 -2.24 2.26 -4.41
C GLY A 14 -3.76 2.04 -4.32
N LYS A 15 -4.39 1.63 -5.43
CA LYS A 15 -5.82 1.27 -5.43
C LYS A 15 -6.13 0.07 -4.53
N ARG A 16 -5.25 -0.95 -4.51
CA ARG A 16 -5.43 -2.13 -3.63
C ARG A 16 -5.29 -1.79 -2.17
N ILE A 17 -4.28 -1.01 -1.79
CA ILE A 17 -4.09 -0.50 -0.42
C ILE A 17 -5.35 0.23 0.04
N ARG A 18 -5.88 1.15 -0.79
CA ARG A 18 -7.10 1.89 -0.49
C ARG A 18 -8.32 0.99 -0.32
N LYS A 19 -8.47 -0.02 -1.19
CA LYS A 19 -9.57 -0.99 -1.12
C LYS A 19 -9.51 -1.77 0.19
N LYS A 20 -8.38 -2.42 0.48
CA LYS A 20 -8.16 -3.21 1.71
C LYS A 20 -8.36 -2.38 2.98
N ARG A 21 -7.81 -1.17 3.01
CA ARG A 21 -8.01 -0.25 4.15
C ARG A 21 -9.48 0.04 4.42
N ARG A 22 -10.28 0.24 3.36
CA ARG A 22 -11.73 0.48 3.47
C ARG A 22 -12.50 -0.78 3.86
N GLU A 23 -12.07 -1.96 3.43
CA GLU A 23 -12.63 -3.24 3.88
C GLU A 23 -12.43 -3.45 5.39
N LEU A 24 -11.35 -2.92 5.96
CA LEU A 24 -11.09 -2.90 7.40
C LEU A 24 -11.73 -1.70 8.15
N ASP A 25 -12.44 -0.83 7.44
CA ASP A 25 -13.09 0.39 7.98
C ASP A 25 -12.17 1.33 8.79
N ILE A 26 -10.89 1.44 8.41
CA ILE A 26 -9.93 2.33 9.07
C ILE A 26 -9.62 3.57 8.24
N THR A 27 -9.33 4.70 8.89
CA THR A 27 -8.93 5.94 8.21
C THR A 27 -7.49 5.88 7.68
N GLN A 28 -7.10 6.80 6.78
CA GLN A 28 -5.70 6.92 6.34
C GLN A 28 -4.76 7.25 7.51
N ASN A 29 -5.22 8.06 8.47
CA ASN A 29 -4.45 8.40 9.67
C ASN A 29 -4.21 7.16 10.54
N GLU A 30 -5.23 6.33 10.69
CA GLU A 30 -5.16 5.08 11.45
C GLU A 30 -4.20 4.08 10.80
N LEU A 31 -4.26 3.91 9.47
CA LEU A 31 -3.28 3.11 8.75
C LEU A 31 -1.85 3.66 8.92
N GLY A 32 -1.69 4.98 8.82
CA GLY A 32 -0.42 5.66 9.05
C GLY A 32 0.17 5.33 10.42
N LYS A 33 -0.61 5.47 11.48
CA LYS A 33 -0.20 5.12 12.85
C LYS A 33 0.25 3.66 12.96
N ARG A 34 -0.50 2.71 12.39
CA ARG A 34 -0.18 1.27 12.44
C ARG A 34 1.15 0.91 11.78
N ILE A 35 1.52 1.59 10.68
CA ILE A 35 2.78 1.32 9.97
C ILE A 35 3.91 2.31 10.32
N GLY A 36 3.67 3.24 11.25
CA GLY A 36 4.64 4.26 11.66
C GLY A 36 4.91 5.33 10.59
N CYS A 37 3.87 5.77 9.89
CA CYS A 37 3.92 6.74 8.80
C CYS A 37 2.93 7.89 8.98
N VAL A 38 3.28 9.06 8.43
CA VAL A 38 2.37 10.22 8.41
C VAL A 38 1.21 10.02 7.41
N THR A 39 0.04 10.58 7.71
CA THR A 39 -1.18 10.46 6.89
C THR A 39 -0.98 10.94 5.45
N SER A 40 -0.20 12.00 5.24
CA SER A 40 0.12 12.52 3.89
C SER A 40 0.86 11.48 3.05
N PHE A 41 1.70 10.65 3.68
CA PHE A 41 2.39 9.58 2.99
C PHE A 41 1.40 8.49 2.54
N ILE A 42 0.45 8.10 3.40
CA ILE A 42 -0.64 7.16 3.03
C ILE A 42 -1.44 7.71 1.84
N CYS A 43 -1.80 8.99 1.88
CA CYS A 43 -2.55 9.64 0.80
C CYS A 43 -1.82 9.58 -0.55
N GLU A 44 -0.50 9.83 -0.58
CA GLU A 44 0.29 9.75 -1.80
C GLU A 44 0.53 8.30 -2.26
N MET A 45 0.64 7.35 -1.34
CA MET A 45 0.72 5.91 -1.64
C MET A 45 -0.55 5.40 -2.30
N GLU A 46 -1.72 5.71 -1.75
CA GLU A 46 -3.02 5.30 -2.32
C GLU A 46 -3.27 5.87 -3.72
N LYS A 47 -2.65 7.00 -4.05
CA LYS A 47 -2.70 7.62 -5.39
C LYS A 47 -1.61 7.11 -6.33
N GLY A 48 -0.70 6.25 -5.87
CA GLY A 48 0.46 5.76 -6.63
C GLY A 48 1.54 6.81 -6.88
N ARG A 49 1.45 7.99 -6.27
CA ARG A 49 2.29 9.16 -6.56
C ARG A 49 3.65 9.16 -5.86
N ARG A 50 3.81 8.35 -4.80
CA ARG A 50 5.10 8.13 -4.15
C ARG A 50 5.60 6.69 -4.32
N SER A 51 6.93 6.55 -4.44
CA SER A 51 7.57 5.23 -4.37
C SER A 51 7.48 4.72 -2.93
N MET A 52 7.28 3.42 -2.78
CA MET A 52 7.28 2.75 -1.49
C MET A 52 8.54 1.91 -1.39
N SER A 53 9.18 1.95 -0.23
CA SER A 53 10.26 1.02 0.08
C SER A 53 9.69 -0.37 0.36
N THR A 54 10.53 -1.39 0.26
CA THR A 54 10.20 -2.79 0.57
C THR A 54 9.70 -2.95 1.99
N GLU A 55 10.25 -2.21 2.94
CA GLU A 55 9.86 -2.25 4.36
C GLU A 55 8.44 -1.72 4.56
N ASN A 56 8.06 -0.66 3.83
CA ASN A 56 6.70 -0.13 3.90
C ASN A 56 5.68 -1.08 3.26
N LEU A 57 6.08 -1.78 2.19
CA LEU A 57 5.24 -2.83 1.59
C LEU A 57 5.00 -3.96 2.60
N TYR A 58 6.04 -4.46 3.24
CA TYR A 58 5.93 -5.49 4.27
C TYR A 58 5.05 -5.04 5.45
N LYS A 59 5.21 -3.80 5.95
CA LYS A 59 4.35 -3.30 7.02
C LYS A 59 2.88 -3.18 6.60
N LEU A 60 2.61 -2.78 5.36
CA LEU A 60 1.26 -2.71 4.83
C LEU A 60 0.63 -4.11 4.73
N GLU A 61 1.39 -5.09 4.24
CA GLU A 61 1.01 -6.50 4.20
C GLU A 61 0.60 -7.04 5.57
N CYS A 62 1.40 -6.78 6.62
CA CYS A 62 1.09 -7.20 7.98
C CYS A 62 -0.22 -6.61 8.53
N VAL A 63 -0.63 -5.42 8.05
CA VAL A 63 -1.83 -4.72 8.54
C VAL A 63 -3.05 -4.98 7.67
N LEU A 64 -2.87 -5.09 6.36
CA LEU A 64 -3.94 -5.16 5.36
C LEU A 64 -4.15 -6.59 4.81
N GLY A 65 -3.24 -7.51 5.11
CA GLY A 65 -3.12 -8.79 4.44
C GLY A 65 -2.49 -8.66 3.04
N PRO A 66 -2.49 -9.74 2.25
CA PRO A 66 -1.82 -9.78 0.96
C PRO A 66 -2.30 -8.68 0.00
N LEU A 67 -1.37 -7.86 -0.49
CA LEU A 67 -1.62 -6.77 -1.46
C LEU A 67 -1.53 -7.27 -2.91
N TRP A 68 -0.94 -8.44 -3.08
CA TRP A 68 -0.87 -9.22 -4.31
C TRP A 68 -1.62 -10.53 -4.03
N GLY A 69 -2.47 -10.97 -4.97
CA GLY A 69 -3.38 -12.11 -4.70
C GLY A 69 -2.63 -13.35 -4.22
N ASN A 70 -3.23 -14.14 -3.32
CA ASN A 70 -2.72 -15.39 -2.70
C ASN A 70 -1.20 -15.56 -2.70
N TYR A 71 -0.45 -14.52 -2.35
CA TYR A 71 0.97 -14.66 -2.07
C TYR A 71 1.06 -14.85 -0.57
N ASP A 72 1.63 -15.98 -0.20
CA ASP A 72 2.08 -16.27 1.14
C ASP A 72 3.61 -16.04 1.12
N PRO A 73 4.14 -15.04 1.85
CA PRO A 73 5.59 -14.80 1.94
C PRO A 73 6.36 -15.98 2.53
N GLU A 74 5.67 -16.95 3.16
CA GLU A 74 6.25 -18.13 3.77
C GLU A 74 5.93 -19.46 3.04
N ALA A 75 5.18 -19.43 1.92
CA ALA A 75 4.90 -20.63 1.11
C ALA A 75 5.92 -20.82 -0.03
#